data_AF-A0A8H7KLD8-F1
#
_entry.id   AF-A0A8H7KLD8-F1
#
_cell.length_a   1.000
_cell.length_b   1.000
_cell.length_c   1.000
_cell.angle_alpha   90.00
_cell.angle_beta   90.00
_cell.angle_gamma   90.00
#
_symmetry.space_group_name_H-M   'P 1'
#
loop_
_entity.id
_entity.type
_entity.pdbx_description
1 polymer ?
#
loop_
_entity_poly.entity_id
_entity_poly.type
_entity_poly.pdbx_seq_one_letter_code
_entity_poly.pdbx_strand_id
1 'polypeptide(L)'
;MSTAFHSKVHLLSLPNEMLDRILCNLNFQALLKCKEVCKKLKVYIESAKETSYIIELALAGLEHNTTNTWSKAACLESLRKYQSGWEKLEWSEETTIPMLTAGMWDLYGGILAQADENQTFHFLRLPSDSRRIEKKSWTVEPNVGDEVVKDFAFDPSQDLLILITPPTAAFPHMSLYLRTLMTNENHPLAIQPFLRHKVDLLTGRWIPTSLKIMQDYIGLVSFYRAPVDEEDSSDLKEFRIWNWKTDKLELAIQTNDTRSFAFASDKHVILANQYIPDDLENSECYLVLIDFKAEDEKMKKLSEVQNSVKLCYPDRVAGTALMSFGISSELPPGWTPGKDDTSPFFVAKDERIFTVSIRFRRGRDFAFDHFIPLAAFQKCTNRPSSTRELKWSEWAPTETRLIQTSLPASLVWANFTYGSRSIARELRKKSFSALVYDFNQRACRRDAILNGTSTAPGKIVGGDEAVWKDTLETSLPFRVCSRSLPNIRPRTQALMCSGDNIILVDNTSGEMRIYTF
;
A
#
# COMPACT_ATOMS: atom_id res chain seq x y z
N MET A 1 -64.40 -24.78 -13.83
CA MET A 1 -63.20 -24.84 -14.69
C MET A 1 -62.31 -23.64 -14.38
N SER A 2 -61.18 -23.87 -13.71
CA SER A 2 -59.99 -23.01 -13.78
C SER A 2 -58.86 -23.74 -13.06
N THR A 3 -58.22 -24.68 -13.75
CA THR A 3 -56.98 -25.32 -13.31
C THR A 3 -55.82 -24.42 -13.74
N ALA A 4 -55.37 -23.55 -12.83
CA ALA A 4 -54.13 -22.81 -13.04
C ALA A 4 -52.96 -23.79 -12.95
N PHE A 5 -52.44 -24.22 -14.11
CA PHE A 5 -51.15 -24.90 -14.21
C PHE A 5 -50.04 -23.91 -13.82
N HIS A 6 -49.62 -23.90 -12.56
CA HIS A 6 -48.30 -23.39 -12.21
C HIS A 6 -47.27 -24.44 -12.64
N SER A 7 -46.81 -24.37 -13.89
CA SER A 7 -45.67 -25.17 -14.31
C SER A 7 -44.45 -24.75 -13.49
N LYS A 8 -43.90 -25.68 -12.70
CA LYS A 8 -42.60 -25.47 -12.05
C LYS A 8 -41.56 -25.41 -13.16
N VAL A 9 -41.14 -24.21 -13.54
CA VAL A 9 -40.00 -24.03 -14.44
C VAL A 9 -38.75 -24.49 -13.68
N HIS A 10 -38.19 -25.62 -14.09
CA HIS A 10 -36.95 -26.12 -13.52
C HIS A 10 -35.78 -25.32 -14.09
N LEU A 11 -34.90 -24.79 -13.24
CA LEU A 11 -33.73 -24.01 -13.67
C LEU A 11 -32.94 -24.73 -14.79
N LEU A 12 -32.75 -26.05 -14.64
CA LEU A 12 -31.99 -26.89 -15.57
C LEU A 12 -32.71 -27.25 -16.89
N SER A 13 -33.97 -26.84 -17.06
CA SER A 13 -34.71 -26.94 -18.32
C SER A 13 -34.65 -25.66 -19.15
N LEU A 14 -34.01 -24.60 -18.65
CA LEU A 14 -33.76 -23.39 -19.43
C LEU A 14 -32.69 -23.64 -20.51
N PRO A 15 -32.73 -22.92 -21.64
CA PRO A 15 -31.63 -22.88 -22.59
C PRO A 15 -30.31 -22.43 -21.94
N ASN A 16 -29.18 -22.88 -22.48
CA ASN A 16 -27.85 -22.60 -21.93
C ASN A 16 -27.59 -21.09 -21.85
N GLU A 17 -28.05 -20.31 -22.83
CA GLU A 17 -27.89 -18.85 -22.86
C GLU A 17 -28.59 -18.16 -21.68
N MET A 18 -29.70 -18.73 -21.22
CA MET A 18 -30.42 -18.22 -20.05
C MET A 18 -29.73 -18.66 -18.75
N LEU A 19 -29.22 -19.89 -18.70
CA LEU A 19 -28.41 -20.36 -17.58
C LEU A 19 -27.15 -19.52 -17.41
N ASP A 20 -26.44 -19.19 -18.50
CA ASP A 20 -25.27 -18.33 -18.48
C ASP A 20 -25.61 -16.96 -17.91
N ARG A 21 -26.67 -16.32 -18.41
CA ARG A 21 -27.12 -15.02 -17.90
C ARG A 21 -27.44 -15.07 -16.42
N ILE A 22 -28.15 -16.11 -15.94
CA ILE A 22 -28.48 -16.24 -14.52
C ILE A 22 -27.21 -16.42 -13.69
N LEU A 23 -26.35 -17.36 -14.06
CA LEU A 23 -25.16 -17.72 -13.31
C LEU A 23 -24.12 -16.60 -13.32
N CYS A 24 -23.96 -15.85 -14.42
CA CYS A 24 -23.02 -14.74 -14.52
C CYS A 24 -23.40 -13.51 -13.67
N ASN A 25 -24.64 -13.42 -13.21
CA ASN A 25 -25.08 -12.39 -12.27
C ASN A 25 -24.83 -12.78 -10.80
N LEU A 26 -24.34 -13.99 -10.53
CA LEU A 26 -24.00 -14.45 -9.18
C LEU A 26 -22.56 -14.06 -8.80
N ASN A 27 -22.34 -13.83 -7.51
CA ASN A 27 -20.99 -13.73 -6.96
C ASN A 27 -20.32 -15.11 -6.89
N PHE A 28 -18.99 -15.12 -6.72
CA PHE A 28 -18.23 -16.37 -6.69
C PHE A 28 -18.70 -17.31 -5.57
N GLN A 29 -19.09 -16.80 -4.39
CA GLN A 29 -19.57 -17.66 -3.30
C GLN A 29 -20.86 -18.39 -3.67
N ALA A 30 -21.80 -17.69 -4.32
CA ALA A 30 -23.05 -18.28 -4.80
C ALA A 30 -22.78 -19.30 -5.92
N LEU A 31 -21.86 -19.02 -6.84
CA LEU A 31 -21.43 -19.99 -7.85
C LEU A 31 -20.85 -21.26 -7.22
N LEU A 32 -19.98 -21.13 -6.21
CA LEU A 32 -19.44 -22.28 -5.49
C LEU A 32 -20.55 -23.11 -4.83
N LYS A 33 -21.54 -22.46 -4.19
CA LYS A 33 -22.72 -23.16 -3.65
C LYS A 33 -23.54 -23.84 -4.75
N CYS A 34 -23.73 -23.22 -5.91
CA CYS A 34 -24.42 -23.83 -7.04
C CYS A 34 -23.72 -25.11 -7.54
N LYS A 35 -22.38 -25.19 -7.46
CA LYS A 35 -21.64 -26.41 -7.79
C LYS A 35 -21.94 -27.57 -6.84
N GLU A 36 -22.37 -27.29 -5.61
CA GLU A 36 -22.71 -28.30 -4.61
C GLU A 36 -24.14 -28.83 -4.74
N VAL A 37 -25.02 -28.11 -5.46
CA VAL A 37 -26.44 -28.48 -5.62
C VAL A 37 -26.61 -29.77 -6.44
N CYS A 38 -25.96 -29.87 -7.60
CA CYS A 38 -26.03 -31.07 -8.43
C CYS A 38 -24.88 -31.19 -9.45
N LYS A 39 -24.67 -32.42 -9.96
CA LYS A 39 -23.62 -32.73 -10.94
C LYS A 39 -23.75 -31.91 -12.23
N LYS A 40 -24.98 -31.67 -12.74
CA LYS A 40 -25.20 -30.91 -13.98
C LYS A 40 -24.76 -29.45 -13.84
N LEU A 41 -25.14 -28.79 -12.74
CA LEU A 41 -24.69 -27.42 -12.45
C LEU A 41 -23.18 -27.35 -12.24
N LYS A 42 -22.60 -28.32 -11.52
CA LYS A 42 -21.16 -28.40 -11.34
C LYS A 42 -20.42 -28.44 -12.68
N VAL A 43 -20.78 -29.38 -13.56
CA VAL A 43 -20.16 -29.53 -14.88
C VAL A 43 -20.35 -28.27 -15.70
N TYR A 44 -21.55 -27.69 -15.70
CA TYR A 44 -21.84 -26.46 -16.44
C TYR A 44 -20.93 -25.30 -16.00
N ILE A 45 -20.91 -25.00 -14.70
CA ILE A 45 -20.11 -23.91 -14.11
C ILE A 45 -18.60 -24.13 -14.33
N GLU A 46 -18.12 -25.37 -14.28
CA GLU A 46 -16.71 -25.71 -14.52
C GLU A 46 -16.33 -25.66 -16.01
N SER A 47 -17.29 -25.86 -16.91
CA SER A 47 -17.05 -25.84 -18.37
C SER A 47 -17.18 -24.45 -19.00
N ALA A 48 -18.03 -23.58 -18.45
CA ALA A 48 -18.26 -22.25 -18.99
C ALA A 48 -17.11 -21.28 -18.60
N LYS A 49 -16.60 -20.53 -19.58
CA LYS A 49 -15.47 -19.59 -19.38
C LYS A 49 -15.90 -18.41 -18.53
N GLU A 50 -17.15 -17.98 -18.64
CA GLU A 50 -17.73 -16.81 -17.99
C GLU A 50 -17.80 -17.01 -16.46
N THR A 51 -18.35 -18.14 -16.01
CA THR A 51 -18.40 -18.49 -14.59
C THR A 51 -17.02 -18.83 -14.05
N SER A 52 -16.17 -19.48 -14.86
CA SER A 52 -14.77 -19.73 -14.51
C SER A 52 -14.00 -18.43 -14.27
N TYR A 53 -14.23 -17.40 -15.09
CA TYR A 53 -13.63 -16.09 -14.89
C TYR A 53 -14.01 -15.48 -13.54
N ILE A 54 -15.29 -15.50 -13.17
CA ILE A 54 -15.75 -14.94 -11.88
C ILE A 54 -15.04 -15.64 -10.70
N ILE A 55 -14.92 -16.97 -10.75
CA ILE A 55 -14.26 -17.75 -9.70
C ILE A 55 -12.75 -17.50 -9.68
N GLU A 56 -12.07 -17.60 -10.82
CA GLU A 56 -10.60 -17.43 -10.89
C GLU A 56 -10.19 -15.98 -10.54
N LEU A 57 -10.99 -14.99 -10.92
CA LEU A 57 -10.76 -13.59 -10.57
C LEU A 57 -10.84 -13.38 -9.06
N ALA A 58 -11.86 -13.96 -8.42
CA ALA A 58 -12.00 -13.93 -6.98
C ALA A 58 -10.86 -14.68 -6.28
N LEU A 59 -10.40 -15.82 -6.80
CA LEU A 59 -9.25 -16.56 -6.27
C LEU A 59 -7.95 -15.77 -6.41
N ALA A 60 -7.81 -14.97 -7.46
CA ALA A 60 -6.68 -14.08 -7.69
C ALA A 60 -6.64 -12.85 -6.78
N GLY A 61 -7.72 -12.59 -6.01
CA GLY A 61 -7.83 -11.39 -5.17
C GLY A 61 -8.07 -10.13 -6.00
N LEU A 62 -8.75 -10.26 -7.14
CA LEU A 62 -8.99 -9.19 -8.10
C LEU A 62 -10.49 -8.93 -8.26
N GLU A 63 -10.81 -7.75 -8.78
CA GLU A 63 -12.16 -7.31 -9.13
C GLU A 63 -12.25 -7.00 -10.62
N HIS A 64 -13.44 -7.19 -11.19
CA HIS A 64 -13.67 -6.91 -12.60
C HIS A 64 -13.84 -5.41 -12.79
N ASN A 65 -13.15 -4.87 -13.80
CA ASN A 65 -13.34 -3.48 -14.16
C ASN A 65 -14.61 -3.32 -15.01
N THR A 66 -15.55 -2.52 -14.54
CA THR A 66 -16.84 -2.33 -15.21
C THR A 66 -16.76 -1.49 -16.48
N THR A 67 -15.67 -0.73 -16.67
CA THR A 67 -15.41 0.03 -17.90
C THR A 67 -14.81 -0.85 -19.00
N ASN A 68 -14.34 -2.06 -18.67
CA ASN A 68 -13.78 -2.98 -19.66
C ASN A 68 -14.88 -3.56 -20.55
N THR A 69 -14.61 -3.59 -21.85
CA THR A 69 -15.56 -4.05 -22.88
C THR A 69 -15.25 -5.44 -23.42
N TRP A 70 -14.28 -6.16 -22.85
CA TRP A 70 -13.88 -7.46 -23.37
C TRP A 70 -14.88 -8.55 -22.98
N SER A 71 -14.92 -9.61 -23.78
CA SER A 71 -15.65 -10.82 -23.40
C SER A 71 -15.00 -11.44 -22.16
N LYS A 72 -15.80 -12.07 -21.28
CA LYS A 72 -15.29 -12.76 -20.09
C LYS A 72 -14.27 -13.85 -20.44
N ALA A 73 -14.42 -14.47 -21.60
CA ALA A 73 -13.43 -15.41 -22.14
C ALA A 73 -12.07 -14.74 -22.38
N ALA A 74 -12.02 -13.56 -23.00
CA ALA A 74 -10.79 -12.80 -23.20
C ALA A 74 -10.22 -12.29 -21.87
N CYS A 75 -11.07 -11.85 -20.93
CA CYS A 75 -10.62 -11.47 -19.58
C CYS A 75 -9.99 -12.65 -18.83
N LEU A 76 -10.52 -13.88 -19.00
CA LEU A 76 -9.96 -15.09 -18.40
C LEU A 76 -8.59 -15.45 -18.96
N GLU A 77 -8.40 -15.32 -20.27
CA GLU A 77 -7.10 -15.54 -20.93
C GLU A 77 -6.06 -14.51 -20.44
N SER A 78 -6.46 -13.25 -20.36
CA SER A 78 -5.66 -12.17 -19.76
C SER A 78 -5.30 -12.44 -18.30
N LEU A 79 -6.27 -12.87 -17.48
CA LEU A 79 -6.06 -13.21 -16.08
C LEU A 79 -5.05 -14.35 -15.90
N ARG A 80 -5.15 -15.40 -16.73
CA ARG A 80 -4.21 -16.52 -16.68
C ARG A 80 -2.79 -16.10 -17.04
N LYS A 81 -2.63 -15.23 -18.05
CA LYS A 81 -1.33 -14.64 -18.41
C LYS A 81 -0.77 -13.83 -17.25
N TYR A 82 -1.60 -12.96 -16.65
CA TYR A 82 -1.24 -12.16 -15.48
C TYR A 82 -0.76 -13.00 -14.30
N GLN A 83 -1.52 -14.05 -13.93
CA GLN A 83 -1.17 -14.94 -12.83
C GLN A 83 0.14 -15.70 -13.13
N SER A 84 0.27 -16.28 -14.32
CA SER A 84 1.50 -17.01 -14.71
C SER A 84 2.73 -16.10 -14.70
N GLY A 85 2.59 -14.85 -15.14
CA GLY A 85 3.69 -13.86 -15.12
C GLY A 85 4.21 -13.65 -13.70
N TRP A 86 3.33 -13.39 -12.74
CA TRP A 86 3.72 -13.20 -11.33
C TRP A 86 4.20 -14.49 -10.64
N GLU A 87 3.58 -15.65 -10.93
CA GLU A 87 3.95 -16.93 -10.30
C GLU A 87 5.33 -17.41 -10.73
N LYS A 88 5.68 -17.22 -12.00
CA LYS A 88 6.99 -17.60 -12.56
C LYS A 88 8.00 -16.45 -12.53
N LEU A 89 7.55 -15.24 -12.18
CA LEU A 89 8.26 -14.00 -12.37
C LEU A 89 8.75 -13.82 -13.81
N GLU A 90 8.00 -14.25 -14.81
CA GLU A 90 8.31 -14.13 -16.24
C GLU A 90 7.75 -12.82 -16.81
N TRP A 91 8.61 -11.81 -16.95
CA TRP A 91 8.27 -10.55 -17.64
C TRP A 91 8.35 -10.69 -19.16
N SER A 92 7.51 -9.93 -19.86
CA SER A 92 7.47 -9.84 -21.32
C SER A 92 8.35 -8.73 -21.89
N GLU A 93 8.60 -7.67 -21.11
CA GLU A 93 9.42 -6.53 -21.50
C GLU A 93 10.35 -6.11 -20.35
N GLU A 94 11.56 -5.66 -20.71
CA GLU A 94 12.49 -4.97 -19.82
C GLU A 94 12.84 -3.62 -20.45
N THR A 95 12.62 -2.53 -19.71
CA THR A 95 12.95 -1.16 -20.14
C THR A 95 13.84 -0.49 -19.10
N THR A 96 14.84 0.27 -19.54
CA THR A 96 15.64 1.13 -18.67
C THR A 96 15.34 2.59 -18.95
N ILE A 97 15.16 3.38 -17.90
CA ILE A 97 14.99 4.83 -17.99
C ILE A 97 15.99 5.53 -17.06
N PRO A 98 16.44 6.75 -17.39
CA PRO A 98 17.29 7.53 -16.49
C PRO A 98 16.50 8.00 -15.27
N MET A 99 17.18 8.07 -14.13
CA MET A 99 16.69 8.79 -12.95
C MET A 99 16.93 10.28 -13.14
N LEU A 100 15.91 11.09 -12.91
CA LEU A 100 16.04 12.54 -12.97
C LEU A 100 16.73 13.07 -11.69
N THR A 101 17.54 14.11 -11.84
CA THR A 101 18.51 14.56 -10.84
C THR A 101 17.92 15.37 -9.68
N ALA A 102 16.63 15.75 -9.73
CA ALA A 102 15.99 16.49 -8.64
C ALA A 102 15.76 15.67 -7.37
N GLY A 103 15.90 14.34 -7.44
CA GLY A 103 15.75 13.45 -6.30
C GLY A 103 14.31 13.32 -5.79
N MET A 104 13.31 13.78 -6.55
CA MET A 104 11.89 13.60 -6.27
C MET A 104 11.29 12.61 -7.26
N TRP A 105 10.75 11.51 -6.75
CA TRP A 105 10.05 10.50 -7.53
C TRP A 105 9.06 9.73 -6.68
N ASP A 106 8.01 9.22 -7.30
CA ASP A 106 6.99 8.39 -6.65
C ASP A 106 6.34 7.42 -7.65
N LEU A 107 5.80 6.31 -7.16
CA LEU A 107 5.16 5.27 -7.97
C LEU A 107 3.75 4.98 -7.44
N TYR A 108 2.72 5.48 -8.10
CA TYR A 108 1.34 5.29 -7.63
C TYR A 108 0.41 4.91 -8.77
N GLY A 109 -0.48 3.94 -8.53
CA GLY A 109 -1.48 3.52 -9.52
C GLY A 109 -0.92 3.05 -10.87
N GLY A 110 0.32 2.53 -10.90
CA GLY A 110 0.99 2.13 -12.15
C GLY A 110 1.59 3.29 -12.96
N ILE A 111 1.66 4.49 -12.38
CA ILE A 111 2.34 5.65 -12.96
C ILE A 111 3.60 5.93 -12.12
N LEU A 112 4.73 6.00 -12.79
CA LEU A 112 5.99 6.49 -12.24
C LEU A 112 6.08 8.00 -12.51
N ALA A 113 6.32 8.79 -11.47
CA ALA A 113 6.54 10.21 -11.56
C ALA A 113 7.96 10.56 -11.13
N GLN A 114 8.60 11.50 -11.82
CA GLN A 114 9.91 12.04 -11.48
C GLN A 114 9.93 13.55 -11.73
N ALA A 115 10.66 14.33 -10.95
CA ALA A 115 10.93 15.74 -11.25
C ALA A 115 12.34 15.93 -11.81
N ASP A 116 12.51 16.85 -12.74
CA ASP A 116 13.84 17.31 -13.20
C ASP A 116 14.33 18.56 -12.44
N GLU A 117 15.53 19.03 -12.79
CA GLU A 117 16.18 20.19 -12.14
C GLU A 117 15.39 21.49 -12.27
N ASN A 118 14.52 21.60 -13.29
CA ASN A 118 13.63 22.74 -13.48
C ASN A 118 12.30 22.59 -12.72
N GLN A 119 12.17 21.52 -11.93
CA GLN A 119 10.95 21.09 -11.26
C GLN A 119 9.81 20.69 -12.22
N THR A 120 10.11 20.44 -13.50
CA THR A 120 9.14 19.86 -14.41
C THR A 120 8.88 18.41 -13.99
N PHE A 121 7.61 18.05 -13.82
CA PHE A 121 7.19 16.71 -13.43
C PHE A 121 6.95 15.86 -14.68
N HIS A 122 7.64 14.72 -14.75
CA HIS A 122 7.56 13.73 -15.82
C HIS A 122 6.79 12.52 -15.32
N PHE A 123 5.67 12.22 -15.96
CA PHE A 123 4.83 11.07 -15.62
C PHE A 123 4.92 10.01 -16.71
N LEU A 124 5.03 8.76 -16.28
CA LEU A 124 5.06 7.59 -17.14
C LEU A 124 4.07 6.55 -16.62
N ARG A 125 2.95 6.37 -17.32
CA ARG A 125 2.09 5.20 -17.14
C ARG A 125 2.83 3.97 -17.66
N LEU A 126 3.11 3.05 -16.75
CA LEU A 126 3.81 1.82 -17.05
C LEU A 126 2.89 0.87 -17.84
N PRO A 127 3.41 0.19 -18.87
CA PRO A 127 2.60 -0.72 -19.67
C PRO A 127 2.32 -2.03 -18.93
N SER A 128 1.36 -2.79 -19.45
CA SER A 128 1.10 -4.18 -19.08
C SER A 128 0.61 -4.96 -20.29
N ASP A 129 1.29 -6.03 -20.63
CA ASP A 129 0.87 -6.89 -21.75
C ASP A 129 -0.31 -7.78 -21.36
N SER A 130 -0.30 -8.25 -20.12
CA SER A 130 -1.35 -9.12 -19.61
C SER A 130 -2.68 -8.37 -19.48
N ARG A 131 -2.67 -7.12 -19.01
CA ARG A 131 -3.87 -6.28 -18.87
C ARG A 131 -4.12 -5.33 -20.05
N ARG A 132 -3.25 -5.34 -21.08
CA ARG A 132 -3.22 -4.42 -22.23
C ARG A 132 -3.28 -2.95 -21.82
N ILE A 133 -2.47 -2.59 -20.84
CA ILE A 133 -2.29 -1.20 -20.45
C ILE A 133 -1.24 -0.59 -21.38
N GLU A 134 -1.65 0.46 -22.10
CA GLU A 134 -0.75 1.18 -22.99
C GLU A 134 0.20 2.09 -22.21
N LYS A 135 1.44 2.16 -22.68
CA LYS A 135 2.43 3.12 -22.22
C LYS A 135 1.97 4.53 -22.60
N LYS A 136 1.97 5.46 -21.65
CA LYS A 136 1.66 6.87 -21.88
C LYS A 136 2.61 7.73 -21.06
N SER A 137 3.15 8.79 -21.65
CA SER A 137 3.98 9.77 -20.96
C SER A 137 3.44 11.19 -21.18
N TRP A 138 3.57 12.02 -20.16
CA TRP A 138 3.26 13.45 -20.23
C TRP A 138 4.12 14.22 -19.22
N THR A 139 4.19 15.52 -19.40
CA THR A 139 4.93 16.41 -18.50
C THR A 139 4.02 17.53 -17.99
N VAL A 140 4.35 18.03 -16.81
CA VAL A 140 3.66 19.13 -16.15
C VAL A 140 4.70 20.08 -15.60
N GLU A 141 4.61 21.35 -16.02
CA GLU A 141 5.36 22.42 -15.36
C GLU A 141 4.66 22.81 -14.07
N PRO A 142 5.37 22.97 -12.94
CA PRO A 142 4.76 23.31 -11.66
C PRO A 142 4.13 24.71 -11.75
N ASN A 143 2.91 24.83 -11.25
CA ASN A 143 2.17 26.09 -11.22
C ASN A 143 1.97 26.49 -9.76
N VAL A 144 3.05 26.98 -9.15
CA VAL A 144 3.10 27.37 -7.73
C VAL A 144 3.61 28.80 -7.54
N GLY A 145 3.57 29.62 -8.60
CA GLY A 145 4.13 30.97 -8.59
C GLY A 145 5.64 30.96 -8.40
N ASP A 146 6.14 31.84 -7.53
CA ASP A 146 7.57 31.96 -7.19
C ASP A 146 8.03 30.97 -6.10
N GLU A 147 7.14 30.08 -5.65
CA GLU A 147 7.47 29.07 -4.64
C GLU A 147 8.20 27.85 -5.22
N VAL A 148 8.88 27.09 -4.36
CA VAL A 148 9.60 25.86 -4.74
C VAL A 148 8.87 24.65 -4.19
N VAL A 149 8.59 23.68 -5.05
CA VAL A 149 7.99 22.40 -4.65
C VAL A 149 9.01 21.59 -3.88
N LYS A 150 8.62 21.15 -2.69
CA LYS A 150 9.46 20.35 -1.80
C LYS A 150 9.17 18.86 -1.88
N ASP A 151 7.93 18.52 -2.14
CA ASP A 151 7.43 17.15 -2.24
C ASP A 151 6.09 17.13 -3.00
N PHE A 152 5.65 15.96 -3.44
CA PHE A 152 4.43 15.81 -4.22
C PHE A 152 3.76 14.45 -3.99
N ALA A 153 2.47 14.36 -4.28
CA ALA A 153 1.76 13.09 -4.43
C ALA A 153 0.67 13.23 -5.48
N PHE A 154 0.17 12.12 -5.99
CA PHE A 154 -0.88 12.14 -7.02
C PHE A 154 -1.81 10.94 -6.92
N ASP A 155 -3.04 11.11 -7.37
CA ASP A 155 -4.06 10.06 -7.49
C ASP A 155 -4.68 10.09 -8.89
N PRO A 156 -4.23 9.20 -9.80
CA PRO A 156 -4.74 9.11 -11.17
C PRO A 156 -6.23 8.77 -11.24
N SER A 157 -6.80 8.14 -10.21
CA SER A 157 -8.23 7.75 -10.22
C SER A 157 -9.16 8.96 -10.16
N GLN A 158 -8.66 10.09 -9.66
CA GLN A 158 -9.39 11.33 -9.49
C GLN A 158 -8.78 12.50 -10.28
N ASP A 159 -7.78 12.24 -11.13
CA ASP A 159 -7.00 13.27 -11.82
C ASP A 159 -6.39 14.30 -10.85
N LEU A 160 -5.90 13.87 -9.69
CA LEU A 160 -5.38 14.74 -8.63
C LEU A 160 -3.85 14.75 -8.59
N LEU A 161 -3.25 15.93 -8.54
CA LEU A 161 -1.85 16.18 -8.25
C LEU A 161 -1.76 17.17 -7.08
N ILE A 162 -0.95 16.83 -6.07
CA ILE A 162 -0.66 17.68 -4.92
C ILE A 162 0.80 18.09 -5.00
N LEU A 163 1.05 19.39 -5.01
CA LEU A 163 2.40 19.96 -4.91
C LEU A 163 2.53 20.64 -3.55
N ILE A 164 3.53 20.25 -2.76
CA ILE A 164 3.76 20.85 -1.44
C ILE A 164 4.86 21.89 -1.55
N THR A 165 4.57 23.10 -1.08
CA THR A 165 5.58 24.15 -0.91
C THR A 165 5.82 24.40 0.58
N PRO A 166 7.09 24.59 0.99
CA PRO A 166 7.43 24.83 2.37
C PRO A 166 7.05 26.27 2.75
N PRO A 167 6.80 26.54 4.04
CA PRO A 167 6.72 27.91 4.53
C PRO A 167 8.03 28.65 4.27
N THR A 168 7.93 29.93 3.93
CA THR A 168 9.05 30.85 3.65
C THR A 168 8.93 32.12 4.50
N ALA A 169 9.97 32.96 4.52
CA ALA A 169 9.92 34.25 5.19
C ALA A 169 8.84 35.19 4.61
N ALA A 170 8.56 35.08 3.30
CA ALA A 170 7.50 35.84 2.65
C ALA A 170 6.11 35.23 2.87
N PHE A 171 6.04 33.91 3.02
CA PHE A 171 4.80 33.15 3.16
C PHE A 171 4.91 32.18 4.35
N PRO A 172 4.46 32.55 5.57
CA PRO A 172 4.60 31.73 6.78
C PRO A 172 3.63 30.53 6.84
N HIS A 173 3.20 30.05 5.66
CA HIS A 173 2.27 28.95 5.51
C HIS A 173 2.92 27.87 4.65
N MET A 174 2.82 26.63 5.10
CA MET A 174 2.94 25.49 4.21
C MET A 174 1.70 25.46 3.30
N SER A 175 1.90 25.23 2.00
CA SER A 175 0.80 25.16 1.03
C SER A 175 0.79 23.82 0.30
N LEU A 176 -0.39 23.21 0.20
CA LEU A 176 -0.66 22.05 -0.64
C LEU A 176 -1.47 22.51 -1.84
N TYR A 177 -0.84 22.71 -2.99
CA TYR A 177 -1.52 23.07 -4.23
C TYR A 177 -2.30 21.88 -4.78
N LEU A 178 -3.60 22.05 -5.02
CA LEU A 178 -4.52 21.02 -5.49
C LEU A 178 -4.74 21.19 -7.00
N ARG A 179 -4.11 20.33 -7.78
CA ARG A 179 -4.00 20.46 -9.24
C ARG A 179 -4.59 19.26 -9.97
N THR A 180 -4.97 19.44 -11.23
CA THR A 180 -5.26 18.31 -12.13
C THR A 180 -3.96 17.62 -12.53
N LEU A 181 -3.94 16.28 -12.53
CA LEU A 181 -2.73 15.49 -12.82
C LEU A 181 -2.29 15.62 -14.29
N MET A 182 -3.24 15.72 -15.22
CA MET A 182 -2.93 15.78 -16.64
C MET A 182 -2.58 17.18 -17.15
N THR A 183 -3.23 18.23 -16.64
CA THR A 183 -3.15 19.60 -17.20
C THR A 183 -2.62 20.64 -16.22
N ASN A 184 -2.46 20.30 -14.94
CA ASN A 184 -2.00 21.20 -13.89
C ASN A 184 -2.83 22.47 -13.68
N GLU A 185 -4.12 22.38 -13.96
CA GLU A 185 -5.09 23.42 -13.65
C GLU A 185 -5.52 23.31 -12.19
N ASN A 186 -6.22 24.31 -11.65
CA ASN A 186 -6.86 24.17 -10.33
C ASN A 186 -7.82 22.98 -10.37
N HIS A 187 -7.72 22.08 -9.39
CA HIS A 187 -8.57 20.91 -9.38
C HIS A 187 -10.06 21.30 -9.21
N PRO A 188 -10.97 20.91 -10.13
CA PRO A 188 -12.35 21.42 -10.16
C PRO A 188 -13.21 20.98 -8.96
N LEU A 189 -12.85 19.87 -8.31
CA LEU A 189 -13.53 19.39 -7.09
C LEU A 189 -13.02 20.04 -5.79
N ALA A 190 -11.93 20.82 -5.85
CA ALA A 190 -11.41 21.50 -4.68
C ALA A 190 -12.11 22.86 -4.51
N ILE A 191 -12.63 23.15 -3.33
CA ILE A 191 -13.23 24.46 -3.03
C ILE A 191 -12.20 25.59 -3.04
N GLN A 192 -10.95 25.27 -2.72
CA GLN A 192 -9.80 26.17 -2.78
C GLN A 192 -8.69 25.57 -3.67
N PRO A 193 -7.90 26.39 -4.37
CA PRO A 193 -6.78 25.91 -5.19
C PRO A 193 -5.61 25.34 -4.37
N PHE A 194 -5.59 25.61 -3.06
CA PHE A 194 -4.58 25.08 -2.14
C PHE A 194 -5.15 24.94 -0.73
N LEU A 195 -4.57 24.04 0.06
CA LEU A 195 -4.74 23.99 1.52
C LEU A 195 -3.57 24.75 2.16
N ARG A 196 -3.85 25.65 3.12
CA ARG A 196 -2.81 26.40 3.85
C ARG A 196 -2.78 25.99 5.30
N HIS A 197 -1.57 25.72 5.79
CA HIS A 197 -1.32 25.50 7.20
C HIS A 197 -0.30 26.52 7.71
N LYS A 198 -0.73 27.37 8.65
CA LYS A 198 0.19 28.31 9.31
C LYS A 198 1.16 27.52 10.17
N VAL A 199 2.44 27.71 9.91
CA VAL A 199 3.50 27.18 10.77
C VAL A 199 4.11 28.40 11.44
N ASP A 200 4.08 28.47 12.78
CA ASP A 200 4.74 29.56 13.51
C ASP A 200 6.25 29.36 13.41
N LEU A 201 6.84 29.89 12.34
CA LEU A 201 8.25 29.80 12.04
C LEU A 201 8.93 31.10 12.34
N LEU A 202 9.81 31.08 13.35
CA LEU A 202 10.79 32.14 13.49
C LEU A 202 12.05 31.85 12.66
N THR A 203 12.50 30.60 12.48
CA THR A 203 13.83 30.36 11.83
C THR A 203 14.20 28.91 11.44
N GLY A 204 13.34 27.89 11.62
CA GLY A 204 13.73 26.47 11.45
C GLY A 204 13.47 25.83 10.06
N ARG A 205 13.89 24.56 9.90
CA ARG A 205 13.76 23.80 8.64
C ARG A 205 12.55 22.87 8.65
N TRP A 206 11.61 23.09 7.74
CA TRP A 206 10.44 22.22 7.53
C TRP A 206 10.75 21.11 6.51
N ILE A 207 10.33 19.87 6.80
CA ILE A 207 10.58 18.68 5.99
C ILE A 207 9.32 17.80 5.97
N PRO A 208 8.68 17.57 4.80
CA PRO A 208 7.65 16.54 4.67
C PRO A 208 8.30 15.16 4.73
N THR A 209 7.68 14.23 5.45
CA THR A 209 8.21 12.88 5.63
C THR A 209 7.28 11.78 5.16
N SER A 210 5.99 12.07 5.00
CA SER A 210 5.02 11.15 4.41
C SER A 210 3.80 11.91 3.95
N LEU A 211 3.44 11.80 2.67
CA LEU A 211 2.21 12.33 2.08
C LEU A 211 1.42 11.17 1.47
N LYS A 212 0.14 11.01 1.81
CA LYS A 212 -0.73 9.99 1.20
C LYS A 212 -2.12 10.55 0.95
N ILE A 213 -2.72 10.11 -0.14
CA ILE A 213 -4.09 10.44 -0.57
C ILE A 213 -4.99 9.23 -0.29
N MET A 214 -6.21 9.47 0.17
CA MET A 214 -7.26 8.45 0.29
C MET A 214 -8.61 9.08 0.01
N GLN A 215 -9.16 8.82 -1.18
CA GLN A 215 -10.42 9.42 -1.63
C GLN A 215 -10.38 10.96 -1.50
N ASP A 216 -11.19 11.50 -0.61
CA ASP A 216 -11.32 12.93 -0.32
C ASP A 216 -10.31 13.43 0.71
N TYR A 217 -9.47 12.56 1.26
CA TYR A 217 -8.58 12.85 2.36
C TYR A 217 -7.11 12.90 1.95
N ILE A 218 -6.39 13.90 2.47
CA ILE A 218 -4.94 13.99 2.40
C ILE A 218 -4.40 13.84 3.82
N GLY A 219 -3.47 12.91 4.02
CA GLY A 219 -2.69 12.79 5.24
C GLY A 219 -1.26 13.31 5.02
N LEU A 220 -0.72 14.04 5.99
CA LEU A 220 0.66 14.53 5.95
C LEU A 220 1.33 14.36 7.30
N VAL A 221 2.50 13.72 7.29
CA VAL A 221 3.47 13.81 8.40
C VAL A 221 4.52 14.83 7.99
N SER A 222 4.76 15.80 8.88
CA SER A 222 5.79 16.81 8.69
C SER A 222 6.64 16.98 9.94
N PHE A 223 7.91 17.29 9.71
CA PHE A 223 8.91 17.53 10.73
C PHE A 223 9.41 18.96 10.61
N TYR A 224 9.46 19.64 11.74
CA TYR A 224 10.05 20.95 11.88
C TYR A 224 11.26 20.85 12.79
N ARG A 225 12.42 21.20 12.24
CA ARG A 225 13.67 21.27 13.00
C ARG A 225 13.89 22.68 13.50
N ALA A 226 13.99 22.84 14.81
CA ALA A 226 14.26 24.13 15.40
C ALA A 226 15.74 24.57 15.19
N PRO A 227 16.05 25.87 15.19
CA PRO A 227 17.42 26.37 15.10
C PRO A 227 18.24 25.94 16.32
N VAL A 228 19.54 25.69 16.12
CA VAL A 228 20.43 25.18 17.19
C VAL A 228 20.67 26.23 18.29
N ASP A 229 20.44 27.50 18.01
CA ASP A 229 20.86 28.63 18.86
C ASP A 229 19.78 29.15 19.84
N GLU A 230 18.58 28.54 19.87
CA GLU A 230 17.50 28.91 20.80
C GLU A 230 17.36 27.86 21.90
N GLU A 231 17.75 28.22 23.13
CA GLU A 231 17.81 27.33 24.32
C GLU A 231 16.47 26.64 24.68
N ASP A 232 15.33 27.12 24.15
CA ASP A 232 13.99 26.58 24.41
C ASP A 232 13.31 25.97 23.16
N SER A 233 14.02 25.88 22.04
CA SER A 233 13.41 25.43 20.78
C SER A 233 13.48 23.90 20.65
N SER A 234 12.32 23.24 20.55
CA SER A 234 12.23 21.79 20.37
C SER A 234 11.73 21.43 18.98
N ASP A 235 12.27 20.34 18.44
CA ASP A 235 11.81 19.75 17.20
C ASP A 235 10.32 19.38 17.31
N LEU A 236 9.52 19.78 16.32
CA LEU A 236 8.09 19.50 16.27
C LEU A 236 7.78 18.51 15.15
N LYS A 237 6.94 17.52 15.44
CA LYS A 237 6.41 16.61 14.44
C LYS A 237 4.90 16.63 14.48
N GLU A 238 4.31 16.90 13.33
CA GLU A 238 2.87 17.00 13.19
C GLU A 238 2.37 15.95 12.20
N PHE A 239 1.25 15.34 12.55
CA PHE A 239 0.44 14.55 11.63
C PHE A 239 -0.91 15.23 11.45
N ARG A 240 -1.34 15.39 10.21
CA ARG A 240 -2.59 16.06 9.87
C ARG A 240 -3.37 15.31 8.80
N ILE A 241 -4.69 15.38 8.87
CA ILE A 241 -5.61 14.91 7.84
C ILE A 241 -6.57 16.02 7.45
N TRP A 242 -6.66 16.33 6.16
CA TRP A 242 -7.65 17.25 5.60
C TRP A 242 -8.57 16.53 4.66
N ASN A 243 -9.82 16.97 4.58
CA ASN A 243 -10.66 16.77 3.41
C ASN A 243 -10.31 17.84 2.36
N TRP A 244 -9.67 17.44 1.27
CA TRP A 244 -9.12 18.37 0.29
C TRP A 244 -10.17 19.03 -0.60
N LYS A 245 -11.35 18.40 -0.75
CA LYS A 245 -12.46 18.96 -1.52
C LYS A 245 -13.14 20.11 -0.78
N THR A 246 -13.18 20.02 0.55
CA THR A 246 -13.93 20.95 1.42
C THR A 246 -13.05 21.90 2.22
N ASP A 247 -11.72 21.76 2.14
CA ASP A 247 -10.75 22.51 2.97
C ASP A 247 -11.00 22.34 4.48
N LYS A 248 -11.53 21.18 4.87
CA LYS A 248 -11.81 20.86 6.28
C LYS A 248 -10.63 20.09 6.87
N LEU A 249 -10.03 20.61 7.93
CA LEU A 249 -9.10 19.84 8.77
C LEU A 249 -9.91 18.84 9.62
N GLU A 250 -9.60 17.56 9.51
CA GLU A 250 -10.30 16.48 10.23
C GLU A 250 -9.52 16.02 11.46
N LEU A 251 -8.18 16.07 11.41
CA LEU A 251 -7.33 15.64 12.51
C LEU A 251 -6.00 16.41 12.51
N ALA A 252 -5.55 16.82 13.70
CA ALA A 252 -4.21 17.36 13.92
C ALA A 252 -3.59 16.78 15.20
N ILE A 253 -2.43 16.16 15.06
CA ILE A 253 -1.71 15.49 16.15
C ILE A 253 -0.26 15.97 16.20
N GLN A 254 0.19 16.36 17.39
CA GLN A 254 1.61 16.46 17.72
C GLN A 254 2.12 15.06 18.09
N THR A 255 3.09 14.57 17.32
CA THR A 255 3.67 13.23 17.47
C THR A 255 5.09 13.31 18.05
N ASN A 256 5.57 12.21 18.62
CA ASN A 256 6.94 12.15 19.16
C ASN A 256 7.96 11.97 18.04
N ASP A 257 7.82 10.89 17.28
CA ASP A 257 8.70 10.58 16.14
C ASP A 257 7.98 9.72 15.08
N THR A 258 6.72 10.04 14.79
CA THR A 258 6.03 9.40 13.65
C THR A 258 6.71 9.81 12.35
N ARG A 259 7.06 8.83 11.51
CA ARG A 259 7.71 9.07 10.21
C ARG A 259 6.89 8.60 9.01
N SER A 260 5.92 7.74 9.24
CA SER A 260 5.09 7.18 8.18
C SER A 260 3.73 6.77 8.74
N PHE A 261 2.76 6.70 7.85
CA PHE A 261 1.40 6.29 8.17
C PHE A 261 0.78 5.56 6.98
N ALA A 262 -0.36 4.91 7.22
CA ALA A 262 -1.16 4.33 6.16
C ALA A 262 -2.66 4.43 6.49
N PHE A 263 -3.47 4.68 5.47
CA PHE A 263 -4.92 4.61 5.61
C PHE A 263 -5.39 3.15 5.62
N ALA A 264 -6.14 2.78 6.66
CA ALA A 264 -6.65 1.44 6.87
C ALA A 264 -8.08 1.28 6.33
N SER A 265 -8.91 2.30 6.49
CA SER A 265 -10.28 2.35 5.95
C SER A 265 -10.68 3.79 5.64
N ASP A 266 -11.92 4.01 5.23
CA ASP A 266 -12.52 5.33 5.00
C ASP A 266 -12.63 6.22 6.25
N LYS A 267 -12.31 5.68 7.44
CA LYS A 267 -12.31 6.42 8.71
C LYS A 267 -11.13 6.13 9.62
N HIS A 268 -10.26 5.18 9.26
CA HIS A 268 -9.14 4.78 10.11
C HIS A 268 -7.79 5.04 9.45
N VAL A 269 -6.85 5.58 10.24
CA VAL A 269 -5.45 5.76 9.88
C VAL A 269 -4.56 5.02 10.89
N ILE A 270 -3.42 4.51 10.41
CA ILE A 270 -2.41 3.86 11.24
C ILE A 270 -1.15 4.70 11.22
N LEU A 271 -0.68 5.13 12.39
CA LEU A 271 0.62 5.78 12.56
C LEU A 271 1.66 4.75 13.01
N ALA A 272 2.81 4.72 12.34
CA ALA A 272 4.00 4.03 12.84
C ALA A 272 4.77 4.99 13.74
N ASN A 273 4.49 4.94 15.05
CA ASN A 273 5.08 5.85 16.02
C ASN A 273 6.26 5.19 16.72
N GLN A 274 7.26 6.00 17.03
CA GLN A 274 8.38 5.61 17.86
C GLN A 274 8.66 6.68 18.91
N TYR A 275 9.26 6.25 20.01
CA TYR A 275 9.81 7.12 21.04
C TYR A 275 11.30 6.83 21.11
N ILE A 276 12.12 7.86 20.95
CA ILE A 276 13.58 7.75 21.01
C ILE A 276 14.03 8.74 22.08
N PRO A 277 14.29 8.28 23.32
CA PRO A 277 14.93 9.12 24.33
C PRO A 277 16.42 9.31 23.98
N ASP A 278 17.08 10.25 24.66
CA ASP A 278 18.53 10.50 24.50
C ASP A 278 19.35 9.22 24.72
N ASP A 279 18.90 8.38 25.65
CA ASP A 279 19.35 7.00 25.79
C ASP A 279 18.60 6.10 24.80
N LEU A 280 19.21 5.89 23.62
CA LEU A 280 18.65 5.09 22.52
C LEU A 280 18.22 3.66 22.94
N GLU A 281 18.74 3.13 24.05
CA GLU A 281 18.39 1.80 24.57
C GLU A 281 16.94 1.71 25.07
N ASN A 282 16.38 2.83 25.55
CA ASN A 282 15.01 2.94 26.04
C ASN A 282 14.00 3.36 24.96
N SER A 283 14.35 3.18 23.68
CA SER A 283 13.45 3.51 22.58
C SER A 283 12.25 2.57 22.52
N GLU A 284 11.08 3.06 22.11
CA GLU A 284 9.87 2.25 21.91
C GLU A 284 9.36 2.40 20.48
N CYS A 285 8.70 1.35 19.97
CA CYS A 285 7.97 1.41 18.71
C CYS A 285 6.61 0.72 18.85
N TYR A 286 5.58 1.33 18.27
CA TYR A 286 4.22 0.79 18.28
C TYR A 286 3.41 1.38 17.12
N LEU A 287 2.36 0.66 16.72
CA LEU A 287 1.38 1.23 15.79
C LEU A 287 0.25 1.87 16.59
N VAL A 288 -0.31 2.97 16.09
CA VAL A 288 -1.55 3.53 16.64
C VAL A 288 -2.58 3.58 15.54
N LEU A 289 -3.70 2.88 15.74
CA LEU A 289 -4.84 2.88 14.85
C LEU A 289 -5.86 3.90 15.37
N ILE A 290 -6.16 4.93 14.59
CA ILE A 290 -6.98 6.08 14.98
C ILE A 290 -8.22 6.14 14.09
N ASP A 291 -9.41 6.26 14.69
CA ASP A 291 -10.63 6.66 13.97
C ASP A 291 -10.63 8.19 13.85
N PHE A 292 -10.06 8.70 12.76
CA PHE A 292 -9.85 10.14 12.59
C PHE A 292 -11.15 10.91 12.39
N LYS A 293 -12.24 10.24 12.00
CA LYS A 293 -13.56 10.87 11.86
C LYS A 293 -14.29 11.04 13.19
N ALA A 294 -13.88 10.30 14.22
CA ALA A 294 -14.40 10.43 15.59
C ALA A 294 -13.60 11.46 16.42
N GLU A 295 -12.52 12.00 15.88
CA GLU A 295 -11.71 13.06 16.47
C GLU A 295 -12.15 14.45 15.98
N ASP A 296 -11.57 15.50 16.56
CA ASP A 296 -11.77 16.90 16.17
C ASP A 296 -10.52 17.52 15.55
N GLU A 297 -10.69 18.71 14.97
CA GLU A 297 -9.63 19.46 14.28
C GLU A 297 -8.56 20.07 15.20
N LYS A 298 -8.74 19.99 16.52
CA LYS A 298 -7.85 20.64 17.49
C LYS A 298 -6.54 19.89 17.57
N MET A 299 -5.44 20.65 17.60
CA MET A 299 -4.13 20.07 17.85
C MET A 299 -4.11 19.39 19.22
N LYS A 300 -3.73 18.11 19.23
CA LYS A 300 -3.63 17.29 20.44
C LYS A 300 -2.33 16.49 20.43
N LYS A 301 -1.79 16.15 21.59
CA LYS A 301 -0.70 15.17 21.67
C LYS A 301 -1.23 13.78 21.31
N LEU A 302 -0.38 12.92 20.76
CA LEU A 302 -0.80 11.55 20.44
C LEU A 302 -1.39 10.79 21.65
N SER A 303 -0.91 11.08 22.87
CA SER A 303 -1.45 10.52 24.12
C SER A 303 -2.86 11.00 24.48
N GLU A 304 -3.34 12.10 23.89
CA GLU A 304 -4.64 12.71 24.16
C GLU A 304 -5.72 12.23 23.18
N VAL A 305 -5.35 11.52 22.11
CA VAL A 305 -6.28 10.94 21.13
C VAL A 305 -7.19 9.92 21.82
N GLN A 306 -8.51 10.09 21.68
CA GLN A 306 -9.48 9.30 22.44
C GLN A 306 -9.94 8.05 21.71
N ASN A 307 -10.10 8.15 20.39
CA ASN A 307 -10.61 7.10 19.52
C ASN A 307 -9.47 6.37 18.83
N SER A 308 -8.61 5.76 19.64
CA SER A 308 -7.45 5.04 19.14
C SER A 308 -7.16 3.75 19.90
N VAL A 309 -6.47 2.84 19.21
CA VAL A 309 -5.95 1.59 19.77
C VAL A 309 -4.44 1.52 19.50
N LYS A 310 -3.65 1.45 20.56
CA LYS A 310 -2.20 1.24 20.51
C LYS A 310 -1.91 -0.26 20.35
N LEU A 311 -1.10 -0.61 19.36
CA LEU A 311 -0.66 -1.97 19.07
C LEU A 311 0.83 -2.10 19.41
N CYS A 312 1.11 -2.73 20.54
CA CYS A 312 2.46 -2.83 21.10
C CYS A 312 3.27 -3.92 20.40
N TYR A 313 4.56 -3.64 20.19
CA TYR A 313 5.56 -4.65 19.83
C TYR A 313 6.18 -5.26 21.09
N PRO A 314 6.80 -6.46 20.98
CA PRO A 314 7.40 -7.16 22.12
C PRO A 314 8.60 -6.43 22.71
N ASP A 315 8.94 -6.81 23.94
CA ASP A 315 10.16 -6.39 24.60
C ASP A 315 11.42 -6.80 23.83
N ARG A 316 12.40 -5.89 23.84
CA ARG A 316 13.71 -6.10 23.22
C ARG A 316 14.76 -6.42 24.27
N VAL A 317 15.82 -7.11 23.87
CA VAL A 317 16.99 -7.32 24.73
C VAL A 317 17.67 -5.97 24.99
N ALA A 318 18.20 -5.78 26.21
CA ALA A 318 18.93 -4.56 26.58
C ALA A 318 20.10 -4.26 25.62
N GLY A 319 20.41 -2.98 25.42
CA GLY A 319 21.42 -2.54 24.44
C GLY A 319 20.97 -2.63 22.96
N THR A 320 19.67 -2.81 22.70
CA THR A 320 19.11 -2.84 21.34
C THR A 320 18.50 -1.49 20.95
N ALA A 321 19.21 -0.74 20.11
CA ALA A 321 18.77 0.56 19.61
C ALA A 321 17.81 0.40 18.42
N LEU A 322 16.67 1.11 18.44
CA LEU A 322 15.79 1.26 17.28
C LEU A 322 16.38 2.28 16.29
N MET A 323 16.55 1.87 15.03
CA MET A 323 17.11 2.71 13.98
C MET A 323 16.05 3.29 13.05
N SER A 324 15.03 2.49 12.73
CA SER A 324 13.90 2.93 11.90
C SER A 324 12.68 2.06 12.14
N PHE A 325 11.51 2.68 12.14
CA PHE A 325 10.21 2.03 12.21
C PHE A 325 9.27 2.75 11.24
N GLY A 326 8.71 2.01 10.27
CA GLY A 326 7.80 2.62 9.31
C GLY A 326 6.82 1.65 8.71
N ILE A 327 5.65 2.15 8.32
CA ILE A 327 4.57 1.40 7.70
C ILE A 327 4.36 1.87 6.27
N SER A 328 4.13 0.92 5.37
CA SER A 328 3.71 1.20 4.00
C SER A 328 2.57 0.28 3.57
N SER A 329 1.71 0.81 2.72
CA SER A 329 0.66 0.09 2.01
C SER A 329 0.23 0.98 0.84
N GLU A 330 0.13 0.38 -0.34
CA GLU A 330 -0.39 1.01 -1.55
C GLU A 330 -1.85 0.62 -1.79
N LEU A 331 -2.50 1.41 -2.65
CA LEU A 331 -3.94 1.38 -2.92
C LEU A 331 -4.75 1.72 -1.65
N PRO A 332 -5.00 3.01 -1.38
CA PRO A 332 -5.77 3.41 -0.22
C PRO A 332 -7.20 2.84 -0.26
N PRO A 333 -7.88 2.78 0.90
CA PRO A 333 -9.28 2.37 0.98
C PRO A 333 -10.16 3.06 -0.07
N GLY A 334 -10.95 2.25 -0.77
CA GLY A 334 -11.89 2.74 -1.78
C GLY A 334 -11.24 3.29 -3.04
N TRP A 335 -9.95 3.05 -3.27
CA TRP A 335 -9.34 3.26 -4.57
C TRP A 335 -10.02 2.37 -5.63
N THR A 336 -10.29 2.96 -6.79
CA THR A 336 -10.76 2.27 -7.98
C THR A 336 -10.00 2.81 -9.19
N PRO A 337 -9.86 2.04 -10.28
CA PRO A 337 -9.30 2.58 -11.51
C PRO A 337 -10.07 3.84 -11.96
N GLY A 338 -9.34 4.80 -12.54
CA GLY A 338 -9.95 6.00 -13.13
C GLY A 338 -10.86 5.64 -14.32
N LYS A 339 -11.72 6.58 -14.73
CA LYS A 339 -12.71 6.35 -15.81
C LYS A 339 -12.07 5.94 -17.15
N ASP A 340 -10.85 6.39 -17.41
CA ASP A 340 -10.10 6.09 -18.64
C ASP A 340 -9.32 4.76 -18.57
N ASP A 341 -9.32 4.09 -17.42
CA ASP A 341 -8.72 2.77 -17.28
C ASP A 341 -9.69 1.71 -17.77
N THR A 342 -9.35 1.04 -18.87
CA THR A 342 -10.12 -0.03 -19.50
C THR A 342 -9.52 -1.42 -19.27
N SER A 343 -8.54 -1.55 -18.36
CA SER A 343 -7.95 -2.84 -18.02
C SER A 343 -9.02 -3.83 -17.53
N PRO A 344 -8.91 -5.14 -17.79
CA PRO A 344 -9.98 -6.10 -17.53
C PRO A 344 -10.28 -6.32 -16.04
N PHE A 345 -9.31 -6.03 -15.18
CA PHE A 345 -9.40 -6.23 -13.74
C PHE A 345 -8.35 -5.40 -12.99
N PHE A 346 -8.61 -5.20 -11.70
CA PHE A 346 -7.73 -4.51 -10.76
C PHE A 346 -7.74 -5.23 -9.41
N VAL A 347 -6.85 -4.84 -8.50
CA VAL A 347 -6.77 -5.46 -7.15
C VAL A 347 -8.04 -5.17 -6.36
N ALA A 348 -8.58 -6.22 -5.73
CA ALA A 348 -9.77 -6.08 -4.90
C ALA A 348 -9.49 -5.20 -3.68
N LYS A 349 -10.46 -4.38 -3.28
CA LYS A 349 -10.31 -3.39 -2.19
C LYS A 349 -9.95 -4.01 -0.83
N ASP A 350 -10.38 -5.25 -0.61
CA ASP A 350 -10.19 -5.98 0.65
C ASP A 350 -8.86 -6.77 0.67
N GLU A 351 -8.19 -6.91 -0.47
CA GLU A 351 -6.96 -7.68 -0.62
C GLU A 351 -5.75 -6.75 -0.43
N ARG A 352 -5.58 -6.27 0.80
CA ARG A 352 -4.52 -5.33 1.18
C ARG A 352 -3.63 -5.88 2.29
N ILE A 353 -2.33 -5.82 2.05
CA ILE A 353 -1.29 -6.03 3.05
C ILE A 353 -0.65 -4.69 3.42
N PHE A 354 -0.29 -4.57 4.69
CA PHE A 354 0.54 -3.50 5.22
C PHE A 354 1.88 -4.10 5.60
N THR A 355 2.95 -3.42 5.25
CA THR A 355 4.31 -3.85 5.60
C THR A 355 4.90 -2.85 6.57
N VAL A 356 5.25 -3.32 7.76
CA VAL A 356 5.99 -2.54 8.75
C VAL A 356 7.45 -2.98 8.72
N SER A 357 8.33 -2.10 8.25
CA SER A 357 9.77 -2.32 8.19
C SER A 357 10.44 -1.78 9.45
N ILE A 358 11.27 -2.61 10.07
CA ILE A 358 11.90 -2.33 11.36
C ILE A 358 13.39 -2.59 11.26
N ARG A 359 14.21 -1.65 11.74
CA ARG A 359 15.65 -1.85 11.89
C ARG A 359 16.08 -1.63 13.32
N PHE A 360 16.92 -2.54 13.79
CA PHE A 360 17.59 -2.45 15.08
C PHE A 360 19.10 -2.51 14.91
N ARG A 361 19.82 -1.96 15.89
CA ARG A 361 21.26 -2.08 16.01
C ARG A 361 21.63 -2.61 17.39
N ARG A 362 22.42 -3.69 17.40
CA ARG A 362 22.98 -4.32 18.60
C ARG A 362 24.27 -5.05 18.24
N GLY A 363 25.41 -4.35 18.26
CA GLY A 363 26.70 -4.83 17.74
C GLY A 363 26.75 -5.03 16.21
N ARG A 364 25.62 -5.42 15.60
CA ARG A 364 25.34 -5.50 14.17
C ARG A 364 23.93 -4.96 13.88
N ASP A 365 23.61 -4.77 12.61
CA ASP A 365 22.27 -4.38 12.18
C ASP A 365 21.36 -5.61 12.04
N PHE A 366 20.11 -5.45 12.44
CA PHE A 366 19.03 -6.41 12.24
C PHE A 366 17.88 -5.73 11.51
N ALA A 367 17.25 -6.44 10.57
CA ALA A 367 16.10 -5.94 9.83
C ALA A 367 14.95 -6.94 9.87
N PHE A 368 13.73 -6.43 9.96
CA PHE A 368 12.51 -7.21 9.97
C PHE A 368 11.45 -6.52 9.12
N ASP A 369 10.66 -7.33 8.41
CA ASP A 369 9.44 -6.88 7.75
C ASP A 369 8.25 -7.62 8.37
N HIS A 370 7.28 -6.86 8.87
CA HIS A 370 6.05 -7.36 9.49
C HIS A 370 4.88 -7.12 8.55
N PHE A 371 4.35 -8.20 7.99
CA PHE A 371 3.21 -8.19 7.07
C PHE A 371 1.91 -8.38 7.84
N ILE A 372 1.03 -7.39 7.72
CA ILE A 372 -0.22 -7.30 8.47
C ILE A 372 -1.37 -7.12 7.46
N PRO A 373 -2.31 -8.07 7.34
CA PRO A 373 -3.46 -7.92 6.45
C PRO A 373 -4.45 -6.92 7.03
N LEU A 374 -5.23 -6.27 6.15
CA LEU A 374 -6.30 -5.35 6.59
C LEU A 374 -7.24 -5.98 7.63
N ALA A 375 -7.57 -7.26 7.46
CA ALA A 375 -8.42 -8.02 8.38
C ALA A 375 -7.88 -8.03 9.83
N ALA A 376 -6.55 -8.05 10.03
CA ALA A 376 -5.96 -8.02 11.37
C ALA A 376 -6.23 -6.67 12.07
N PHE A 377 -6.14 -5.55 11.33
CA PHE A 377 -6.50 -4.23 11.87
C PHE A 377 -8.00 -4.11 12.15
N GLN A 378 -8.85 -4.64 11.26
CA GLN A 378 -10.31 -4.65 11.47
C GLN A 378 -10.70 -5.40 12.75
N LYS A 379 -10.00 -6.48 13.10
CA LYS A 379 -10.22 -7.17 14.38
C LYS A 379 -9.81 -6.34 15.59
N CYS A 380 -8.81 -5.48 15.44
CA CYS A 380 -8.40 -4.56 16.50
C CYS A 380 -9.47 -3.48 16.73
N THR A 381 -10.10 -2.96 15.66
CA THR A 381 -11.15 -1.93 15.77
C THR A 381 -12.49 -2.47 16.26
N ASN A 382 -12.77 -3.75 16.07
CA ASN A 382 -14.03 -4.38 16.52
C ASN A 382 -14.06 -4.68 18.03
N ARG A 383 -13.02 -4.30 18.77
CA ARG A 383 -12.96 -4.46 20.22
C ARG A 383 -13.73 -3.34 20.94
N PRO A 384 -14.14 -3.54 22.21
CA PRO A 384 -14.79 -2.50 23.00
C PRO A 384 -13.95 -1.22 23.06
N SER A 385 -14.58 -0.05 23.01
CA SER A 385 -13.90 1.26 23.03
C SER A 385 -13.07 1.52 24.30
N SER A 386 -13.24 0.72 25.36
CA SER A 386 -12.40 0.76 26.55
C SER A 386 -10.99 0.18 26.33
N THR A 387 -10.79 -0.65 25.30
CA THR A 387 -9.51 -1.25 24.97
C THR A 387 -8.62 -0.25 24.22
N ARG A 388 -7.74 0.44 24.95
CA ARG A 388 -6.83 1.44 24.37
C ARG A 388 -5.46 0.90 23.98
N GLU A 389 -5.06 -0.25 24.50
CA GLU A 389 -3.75 -0.84 24.25
C GLU A 389 -3.87 -2.36 24.10
N LEU A 390 -3.18 -2.92 23.10
CA LEU A 390 -3.08 -4.35 22.83
C LEU A 390 -1.61 -4.77 22.86
N LYS A 391 -1.29 -5.74 23.72
CA LYS A 391 0.03 -6.39 23.73
C LYS A 391 0.19 -7.26 22.49
N TRP A 392 1.44 -7.53 22.09
CA TRP A 392 1.75 -8.37 20.94
C TRP A 392 0.93 -9.66 20.91
N SER A 393 0.89 -10.40 22.03
CA SER A 393 0.18 -11.68 22.18
C SER A 393 -1.32 -11.59 21.88
N GLU A 394 -1.92 -10.41 21.93
CA GLU A 394 -3.35 -10.20 21.74
C GLU A 394 -3.73 -9.91 20.28
N TRP A 395 -2.81 -9.43 19.43
CA TRP A 395 -3.15 -8.92 18.10
C TRP A 395 -2.31 -9.50 16.95
N ALA A 396 -1.05 -9.88 17.17
CA ALA A 396 -0.14 -10.26 16.08
C ALA A 396 -0.04 -11.79 15.78
N PRO A 397 0.05 -12.71 16.77
CA PRO A 397 0.56 -14.06 16.53
C PRO A 397 -0.18 -14.91 15.48
N THR A 398 -1.48 -14.71 15.31
CA THR A 398 -2.32 -15.65 14.55
C THR A 398 -2.64 -15.21 13.12
N GLU A 399 -2.43 -13.93 12.78
CA GLU A 399 -2.86 -13.38 11.48
C GLU A 399 -1.89 -12.39 10.85
N THR A 400 -0.68 -12.31 11.38
CA THR A 400 0.39 -11.52 10.79
C THR A 400 1.58 -12.42 10.47
N ARG A 401 2.57 -11.89 9.73
CA ARG A 401 3.83 -12.57 9.44
C ARG A 401 4.99 -11.64 9.70
N LEU A 402 5.84 -11.97 10.68
CA LEU A 402 7.12 -11.29 10.88
C LEU A 402 8.24 -12.11 10.25
N ILE A 403 9.05 -11.48 9.39
CA ILE A 403 10.20 -12.12 8.73
C ILE A 403 11.46 -11.32 9.07
N GLN A 404 12.52 -12.01 9.50
CA GLN A 404 13.84 -11.40 9.60
C GLN A 404 14.48 -11.37 8.22
N THR A 405 14.92 -10.18 7.80
CA THR A 405 15.52 -9.95 6.49
C THR A 405 16.99 -9.55 6.63
N SER A 406 17.78 -9.75 5.58
CA SER A 406 19.19 -9.34 5.56
C SER A 406 19.33 -7.81 5.41
N LEU A 407 18.37 -7.19 4.73
CA LEU A 407 18.16 -5.76 4.60
C LEU A 407 16.65 -5.52 4.60
N PRO A 408 16.16 -4.40 5.15
CA PRO A 408 14.73 -4.08 5.09
C PRO A 408 14.27 -3.96 3.63
N ALA A 409 12.97 -4.19 3.41
CA ALA A 409 12.33 -4.04 2.10
C ALA A 409 12.62 -2.68 1.44
N SER A 410 12.84 -1.62 2.25
CA SER A 410 13.39 -0.37 1.74
C SER A 410 14.41 0.32 2.65
N LEU A 411 15.38 0.98 2.01
CA LEU A 411 16.30 1.96 2.59
C LEU A 411 16.05 3.39 2.08
N VAL A 412 15.07 3.55 1.18
CA VAL A 412 14.69 4.80 0.50
C VAL A 412 13.17 4.94 0.49
N TRP A 413 12.63 6.08 0.09
CA TRP A 413 11.18 6.21 -0.15
C TRP A 413 10.80 5.32 -1.33
N ALA A 414 10.20 4.14 -1.13
CA ALA A 414 9.89 3.21 -2.22
C ALA A 414 8.58 2.47 -1.98
N ASN A 415 7.79 2.30 -3.03
CA ASN A 415 6.52 1.56 -2.97
C ASN A 415 6.77 0.09 -3.29
N PHE A 416 7.08 -0.68 -2.24
CA PHE A 416 7.41 -2.11 -2.31
C PHE A 416 6.25 -3.04 -1.93
N THR A 417 5.06 -2.49 -1.70
CA THR A 417 3.84 -3.25 -1.38
C THR A 417 2.74 -2.83 -2.34
N TYR A 418 2.03 -3.77 -2.95
CA TYR A 418 0.89 -3.49 -3.84
C TYR A 418 -0.16 -4.59 -3.69
N GLY A 419 -1.36 -4.22 -3.23
CA GLY A 419 -2.43 -5.19 -2.96
C GLY A 419 -2.03 -6.21 -1.89
N SER A 420 -2.07 -7.49 -2.23
CA SER A 420 -1.63 -8.59 -1.36
C SER A 420 -0.14 -8.90 -1.47
N ARG A 421 0.62 -8.20 -2.33
CA ARG A 421 2.02 -8.53 -2.62
C ARG A 421 2.97 -7.53 -1.98
N SER A 422 4.14 -8.03 -1.58
CA SER A 422 5.28 -7.21 -1.22
C SER A 422 6.54 -7.74 -1.90
N ILE A 423 7.37 -6.83 -2.40
CA ILE A 423 8.67 -7.16 -2.97
C ILE A 423 9.78 -6.90 -1.95
N ALA A 424 10.76 -7.78 -1.93
CA ALA A 424 11.99 -7.66 -1.17
C ALA A 424 13.17 -8.08 -2.03
N ARG A 425 14.38 -7.83 -1.52
CA ARG A 425 15.63 -8.28 -2.15
C ARG A 425 16.31 -9.33 -1.29
N GLU A 426 16.99 -10.25 -1.96
CA GLU A 426 17.93 -11.17 -1.34
C GLU A 426 19.30 -10.98 -1.99
N LEU A 427 20.29 -10.70 -1.15
CA LEU A 427 21.70 -10.71 -1.56
C LEU A 427 22.34 -12.02 -1.10
N ARG A 428 22.84 -12.81 -2.06
CA ARG A 428 23.69 -13.98 -1.78
C ARG A 428 25.03 -13.81 -2.47
N LYS A 429 26.12 -13.55 -1.73
CA LYS A 429 27.54 -13.39 -2.15
C LYS A 429 27.79 -12.56 -3.44
N LYS A 430 27.28 -12.97 -4.60
CA LYS A 430 27.39 -12.35 -5.93
C LYS A 430 26.07 -12.23 -6.72
N SER A 431 24.93 -12.67 -6.19
CA SER A 431 23.63 -12.59 -6.86
C SER A 431 22.66 -11.70 -6.11
N PHE A 432 21.94 -10.86 -6.87
CA PHE A 432 20.80 -10.10 -6.41
C PHE A 432 19.53 -10.76 -6.97
N SER A 433 18.60 -11.08 -6.08
CA SER A 433 17.31 -11.64 -6.46
C SER A 433 16.17 -10.78 -5.94
N ALA A 434 15.15 -10.58 -6.76
CA ALA A 434 13.86 -10.10 -6.31
C ALA A 434 13.07 -11.26 -5.70
N LEU A 435 12.52 -11.07 -4.50
CA LEU A 435 11.54 -11.97 -3.90
C LEU A 435 10.20 -11.28 -3.86
N VAL A 436 9.17 -11.96 -4.29
CA VAL A 436 7.80 -11.48 -4.19
C VAL A 436 7.08 -12.37 -3.19
N TYR A 437 6.69 -11.78 -2.07
CA TYR A 437 5.78 -12.37 -1.11
C TYR A 437 4.35 -12.06 -1.56
N ASP A 438 3.51 -13.07 -1.72
CA ASP A 438 2.09 -12.91 -2.04
C ASP A 438 1.22 -13.49 -0.92
N PHE A 439 0.51 -12.59 -0.24
CA PHE A 439 -0.35 -12.87 0.91
C PHE A 439 -1.82 -13.06 0.51
N ASN A 440 -2.14 -13.33 -0.76
CA ASN A 440 -3.50 -13.69 -1.16
C ASN A 440 -3.92 -15.00 -0.46
N GLN A 441 -4.76 -14.85 0.57
CA GLN A 441 -5.17 -15.98 1.42
C GLN A 441 -6.09 -16.98 0.71
N ARG A 442 -6.76 -16.59 -0.38
CA ARG A 442 -7.58 -17.51 -1.18
C ARG A 442 -6.67 -18.44 -1.99
N ALA A 443 -5.64 -17.88 -2.62
CA ALA A 443 -4.63 -18.65 -3.34
C ALA A 443 -3.86 -19.58 -2.39
N CYS A 444 -3.38 -19.08 -1.24
CA CYS A 444 -2.70 -19.92 -0.25
C CYS A 444 -3.57 -21.10 0.23
N ARG A 445 -4.87 -20.87 0.48
CA ARG A 445 -5.80 -21.95 0.86
C ARG A 445 -6.00 -22.98 -0.25
N ARG A 446 -6.09 -22.53 -1.51
CA ARG A 446 -6.17 -23.42 -2.67
C ARG A 446 -4.93 -24.32 -2.75
N ASP A 447 -3.74 -23.73 -2.63
CA ASP A 447 -2.48 -24.47 -2.70
C ASP A 447 -2.32 -25.45 -1.55
N ALA A 448 -2.72 -25.07 -0.33
CA ALA A 448 -2.73 -25.95 0.84
C ALA A 448 -3.62 -27.18 0.64
N ILE A 449 -4.82 -27.00 0.07
CA ILE A 449 -5.75 -28.10 -0.22
C ILE A 449 -5.18 -29.02 -1.32
N LEU A 450 -4.62 -28.43 -2.39
CA LEU A 450 -4.10 -29.21 -3.53
C LEU A 450 -2.83 -29.99 -3.18
N ASN A 451 -1.95 -29.40 -2.37
CA ASN A 451 -0.65 -29.99 -2.02
C ASN A 451 -0.68 -30.76 -0.69
N GLY A 452 -1.79 -30.74 0.03
CA GLY A 452 -1.91 -31.35 1.36
C GLY A 452 -1.00 -30.69 2.40
N THR A 453 -0.61 -29.43 2.21
CA THR A 453 0.33 -28.71 3.07
C THR A 453 -0.41 -27.89 4.13
N SER A 454 0.00 -28.04 5.38
CA SER A 454 -0.39 -27.13 6.47
C SER A 454 0.70 -26.08 6.64
N THR A 455 0.34 -24.80 6.64
CA THR A 455 1.27 -23.71 6.98
C THR A 455 1.53 -23.71 8.47
N ALA A 456 2.72 -24.14 8.86
CA ALA A 456 3.18 -24.00 10.24
C ALA A 456 3.35 -22.51 10.62
N PRO A 457 3.15 -22.14 11.90
CA PRO A 457 3.57 -20.84 12.41
C PRO A 457 5.06 -20.63 12.14
N GLY A 458 5.40 -19.42 11.73
CA GLY A 458 6.79 -18.99 11.60
C GLY A 458 7.27 -18.48 12.95
N LYS A 459 8.50 -18.82 13.30
CA LYS A 459 9.11 -18.43 14.57
C LYS A 459 10.29 -17.52 14.32
N ILE A 460 10.36 -16.42 15.07
CA ILE A 460 11.54 -15.57 15.19
C ILE A 460 12.16 -15.87 16.55
N VAL A 461 13.34 -16.47 16.54
CA VAL A 461 14.04 -16.93 17.76
C VAL A 461 14.42 -15.71 18.61
N GLY A 462 14.04 -15.75 19.89
CA GLY A 462 14.45 -14.78 20.91
C GLY A 462 15.64 -15.25 21.73
N GLY A 463 16.08 -14.44 22.69
CA GLY A 463 17.16 -14.74 23.62
C GLY A 463 18.38 -13.82 23.52
N ASP A 464 19.44 -14.14 24.24
CA ASP A 464 20.54 -13.21 24.54
C ASP A 464 21.32 -12.72 23.32
N GLU A 465 21.33 -13.43 22.19
CA GLU A 465 21.97 -12.98 20.94
C GLU A 465 20.97 -12.40 19.91
N ALA A 466 19.68 -12.37 20.25
CA ALA A 466 18.60 -11.90 19.39
C ALA A 466 18.23 -10.43 19.66
N VAL A 467 17.26 -9.91 18.91
CA VAL A 467 16.67 -8.58 19.14
C VAL A 467 15.58 -8.64 20.21
N TRP A 468 14.76 -9.68 20.16
CA TRP A 468 13.59 -9.85 21.02
C TRP A 468 13.96 -10.70 22.24
N LYS A 469 13.42 -10.35 23.43
CA LYS A 469 13.64 -11.16 24.65
C LYS A 469 13.07 -12.56 24.47
N ASP A 470 11.81 -12.62 24.03
CA ASP A 470 11.07 -13.85 23.85
C ASP A 470 11.09 -14.31 22.38
N THR A 471 10.92 -15.62 22.18
CA THR A 471 10.66 -16.16 20.85
C THR A 471 9.29 -15.71 20.38
N LEU A 472 9.23 -15.08 19.20
CA LEU A 472 7.99 -14.57 18.64
C LEU A 472 7.41 -15.59 17.66
N GLU A 473 6.13 -15.87 17.80
CA GLU A 473 5.37 -16.66 16.83
C GLU A 473 4.45 -15.74 16.02
N THR A 474 4.43 -15.96 14.70
CA THR A 474 3.49 -15.31 13.78
C THR A 474 2.93 -16.35 12.82
N SER A 475 1.72 -16.14 12.30
CA SER A 475 1.04 -17.12 11.46
C SER A 475 0.18 -16.44 10.41
N LEU A 476 0.79 -16.11 9.28
CA LEU A 476 0.07 -15.74 8.07
C LEU A 476 0.69 -16.50 6.89
N PRO A 477 -0.10 -17.35 6.21
CA PRO A 477 0.30 -18.03 4.98
C PRO A 477 0.68 -17.04 3.88
N PHE A 478 1.68 -17.41 3.07
CA PHE A 478 2.07 -16.65 1.89
C PHE A 478 2.69 -17.58 0.85
N ARG A 479 2.65 -17.14 -0.41
CA ARG A 479 3.44 -17.72 -1.51
C ARG A 479 4.69 -16.87 -1.68
N VAL A 480 5.79 -17.49 -2.08
CA VAL A 480 7.02 -16.76 -2.39
C VAL A 480 7.59 -17.26 -3.71
N CYS A 481 7.87 -16.33 -4.62
CA CYS A 481 8.64 -16.57 -5.82
C CYS A 481 9.90 -15.69 -5.78
N SER A 482 10.98 -16.18 -6.40
CA SER A 482 12.26 -15.48 -6.44
C SER A 482 12.85 -15.58 -7.84
N ARG A 483 13.40 -14.46 -8.33
CA ARG A 483 14.10 -14.42 -9.63
C ARG A 483 15.38 -13.61 -9.49
N SER A 484 16.47 -14.20 -9.97
CA SER A 484 17.75 -13.51 -10.05
C SER A 484 17.67 -12.43 -11.12
N LEU A 485 18.17 -11.24 -10.79
CA LEU A 485 18.23 -10.13 -11.72
C LEU A 485 19.71 -9.90 -12.13
N PRO A 486 20.04 -9.97 -13.43
CA PRO A 486 21.42 -9.98 -13.90
C PRO A 486 22.07 -8.59 -13.91
N ASN A 487 23.40 -8.55 -13.88
CA ASN A 487 24.19 -7.31 -14.04
C ASN A 487 23.90 -6.24 -12.98
N ILE A 488 23.81 -6.66 -11.72
CA ILE A 488 23.44 -5.81 -10.59
C ILE A 488 24.60 -5.72 -9.61
N ARG A 489 25.06 -4.49 -9.31
CA ARG A 489 26.06 -4.23 -8.28
C ARG A 489 25.39 -4.18 -6.90
N PRO A 490 25.93 -4.80 -5.84
CA PRO A 490 25.27 -4.89 -4.53
C PRO A 490 24.97 -3.56 -3.80
N ARG A 491 25.53 -2.42 -4.24
CA ARG A 491 25.47 -1.17 -3.46
C ARG A 491 24.18 -0.40 -3.76
N THR A 492 23.40 -0.19 -2.69
CA THR A 492 22.26 0.74 -2.58
C THR A 492 21.25 0.71 -3.71
N GLN A 493 20.62 -0.45 -3.92
CA GLN A 493 19.45 -0.59 -4.81
C GLN A 493 18.15 -0.73 -4.03
N ALA A 494 17.06 -0.28 -4.61
CA ALA A 494 15.72 -0.50 -4.09
C ALA A 494 14.86 -1.25 -5.12
N LEU A 495 13.86 -1.97 -4.63
CA LEU A 495 12.84 -2.60 -5.46
C LEU A 495 11.49 -1.96 -5.14
N MET A 496 10.73 -1.67 -6.18
CA MET A 496 9.34 -1.28 -6.11
C MET A 496 8.49 -2.25 -6.91
N CYS A 497 7.19 -2.28 -6.62
CA CYS A 497 6.25 -3.00 -7.44
C CYS A 497 4.97 -2.20 -7.66
N SER A 498 4.37 -2.41 -8.84
CA SER A 498 3.01 -1.99 -9.17
C SER A 498 2.14 -3.24 -9.37
N GLY A 499 0.94 -3.06 -9.93
CA GLY A 499 0.09 -4.18 -10.34
C GLY A 499 0.73 -5.10 -11.39
N ASP A 500 1.58 -4.57 -12.28
CA ASP A 500 2.10 -5.28 -13.46
C ASP A 500 3.61 -5.14 -13.66
N ASN A 501 4.31 -4.43 -12.76
CA ASN A 501 5.71 -4.14 -12.95
C ASN A 501 6.51 -4.37 -11.67
N ILE A 502 7.76 -4.77 -11.84
CA ILE A 502 8.82 -4.65 -10.84
C ILE A 502 9.78 -3.56 -11.32
N ILE A 503 10.14 -2.63 -10.44
CA ILE A 503 11.08 -1.56 -10.77
C ILE A 503 12.29 -1.67 -9.85
N LEU A 504 13.46 -1.82 -10.44
CA LEU A 504 14.75 -1.74 -9.77
C LEU A 504 15.28 -0.31 -9.87
N VAL A 505 15.52 0.32 -8.73
CA VAL A 505 16.15 1.64 -8.64
C VAL A 505 17.64 1.44 -8.38
N ASP A 506 18.48 1.83 -9.33
CA ASP A 506 19.94 1.80 -9.20
C ASP A 506 20.48 3.22 -9.06
N ASN A 507 20.64 3.65 -7.80
CA ASN A 507 21.20 4.96 -7.47
C ASN A 507 22.67 5.11 -7.88
N THR A 508 23.39 4.01 -8.16
CA THR A 508 24.80 4.05 -8.55
C THR A 508 24.93 4.37 -10.03
N SER A 509 24.07 3.79 -10.88
CA SER A 509 24.04 4.13 -12.31
C SER A 509 23.14 5.33 -12.62
N GLY A 510 22.25 5.72 -11.71
CA GLY A 510 21.26 6.76 -11.96
C GLY A 510 20.19 6.28 -12.94
N GLU A 511 19.79 5.02 -12.85
CA GLU A 511 18.83 4.40 -13.76
C GLU A 511 17.75 3.63 -12.99
N MET A 512 16.55 3.57 -13.56
CA MET A 512 15.50 2.65 -13.15
C MET A 512 15.30 1.58 -14.23
N ARG A 513 15.37 0.31 -13.84
CA ARG A 513 15.02 -0.83 -14.71
C ARG A 513 13.62 -1.31 -14.39
N ILE A 514 12.77 -1.41 -15.40
CA ILE A 514 11.35 -1.72 -15.30
C ILE A 514 11.14 -3.08 -15.98
N TYR A 515 10.62 -4.04 -15.23
CA TYR A 515 10.26 -5.38 -15.69
C TYR A 515 8.72 -5.48 -15.75
N THR A 516 8.15 -5.74 -16.92
CA THR A 516 6.70 -5.70 -17.18
C THR A 516 6.11 -7.09 -17.43
N PHE A 517 4.95 -7.41 -16.84
CA PHE A 517 4.26 -8.72 -16.93
C PHE A 517 3.09 -8.80 -17.93
#